data_AF-A0A3A8NUM0-F1
#
_entry.id   AF-A0A3A8NUM0-F1
#
_cell.length_a   1.000
_cell.length_b   1.000
_cell.length_c   1.000
_cell.angle_alpha   90.00
_cell.angle_beta   90.00
_cell.angle_gamma   90.00
#
_symmetry.space_group_name_H-M   'P 1'
#
loop_
_entity.id
_entity.type
_entity.pdbx_description
1 polymer ?
#
loop_
_entity_poly.entity_id
_entity_poly.type
_entity_poly.pdbx_seq_one_letter_code
_entity_poly.pdbx_strand_id
1 'polypeptide(L)' 'MRVEVLEDTRARVVRTGSGQACTVERWTLPPGAREGDVIVDGRLDPERTEQLRREVARKRAALAVPLPPGLEL' A
#
# COMPACT_ATOMS: atom_id res chain seq x y z
N MET A 1 1.20 3.00 -8.05
CA MET A 1 0.25 1.99 -7.52
C MET A 1 0.65 1.64 -6.10
N ARG A 2 -0.25 1.14 -5.26
CA ARG A 2 0.02 0.70 -3.88
C ARG A 2 -0.27 -0.79 -3.75
N VAL A 3 0.59 -1.54 -3.08
CA VAL A 3 0.34 -2.95 -2.74
C VAL A 3 -0.67 -3.03 -1.59
N GLU A 4 -1.78 -3.73 -1.80
CA GLU A 4 -2.84 -3.93 -0.80
C GLU A 4 -2.71 -5.29 -0.12
N VAL A 5 -2.57 -6.35 -0.93
CA VAL A 5 -2.41 -7.73 -0.47
C VAL A 5 -1.29 -8.37 -1.28
N LEU A 6 -0.40 -9.08 -0.59
CA LEU A 6 0.71 -9.79 -1.21
C LEU A 6 0.58 -11.29 -0.97
N GLU A 7 0.28 -12.04 -2.03
CA GLU A 7 0.21 -13.50 -2.02
C GLU A 7 1.49 -14.08 -2.66
N ASP A 8 1.65 -15.41 -2.59
CA ASP A 8 2.84 -16.11 -3.08
C ASP A 8 3.11 -15.85 -4.57
N THR A 9 2.07 -15.84 -5.40
CA THR A 9 2.18 -15.70 -6.86
C THR A 9 1.55 -14.43 -7.39
N ARG A 10 0.69 -13.77 -6.60
CA ARG A 10 -0.11 -12.62 -7.03
C ARG A 10 -0.08 -11.50 -6.02
N ALA A 11 -0.43 -10.32 -6.47
CA ALA A 11 -0.62 -9.17 -5.60
C ALA A 11 -1.86 -8.40 -6.01
N ARG A 12 -2.62 -7.96 -5.01
CA ARG A 12 -3.67 -6.97 -5.21
C ARG A 12 -3.05 -5.60 -5.05
N VAL A 13 -3.22 -4.74 -6.05
CA VAL A 13 -2.70 -3.38 -6.04
C VAL A 13 -3.81 -2.37 -6.32
N VAL A 14 -3.68 -1.17 -5.76
CA VAL A 14 -4.58 -0.05 -6.00
C VAL A 14 -3.84 1.01 -6.82
N ARG A 15 -4.43 1.44 -7.94
CA ARG A 15 -3.88 2.55 -8.74
C ARG A 15 -4.12 3.86 -8.00
N THR A 16 -3.04 4.54 -7.65
CA THR A 16 -3.05 5.78 -6.84
C THR A 16 -3.77 6.95 -7.52
N GLY A 17 -3.91 6.96 -8.85
CA GLY A 17 -4.64 8.01 -9.58
C GLY A 17 -6.14 7.75 -9.75
N SER A 18 -6.60 6.50 -9.71
CA SER A 18 -8.00 6.14 -9.97
C SER A 18 -8.70 5.46 -8.80
N GLY A 19 -7.96 5.05 -7.77
CA GLY A 19 -8.47 4.20 -6.69
C GLY A 19 -8.86 2.79 -7.14
N GLN A 20 -8.60 2.44 -8.40
CA GLN A 20 -8.99 1.15 -8.94
C GLN A 20 -8.08 0.04 -8.41
N ALA A 21 -8.69 -0.97 -7.79
CA ALA A 21 -8.01 -2.21 -7.44
C ALA A 21 -7.87 -3.12 -8.66
N CYS A 22 -6.70 -3.73 -8.83
CA CYS A 22 -6.45 -4.77 -9.83
C CYS A 22 -5.47 -5.82 -9.29
N THR A 23 -5.53 -7.02 -9.84
CA THR A 23 -4.59 -8.09 -9.52
C THR A 23 -3.45 -8.09 -10.55
N VAL A 24 -2.22 -8.17 -10.07
CA VAL A 24 -1.01 -8.31 -10.87
C VAL A 24 -0.22 -9.52 -10.41
N GLU A 25 0.64 -10.04 -11.28
CA GLU A 25 1.53 -11.13 -10.91
C GLU A 25 2.63 -10.63 -9.97
N ARG A 26 2.99 -11.39 -8.92
CA ARG A 26 3.96 -10.99 -7.89
C ARG A 26 5.32 -10.62 -8.46
N TRP A 27 5.73 -11.31 -9.52
CA TRP A 27 7.02 -11.11 -10.19
C TRP A 27 7.12 -9.75 -10.91
N THR A 28 5.99 -9.08 -11.15
CA THR A 28 5.97 -7.73 -11.74
C THR A 28 6.26 -6.63 -10.72
N LEU A 29 6.19 -6.94 -9.42
CA LEU A 29 6.51 -6.00 -8.36
C LEU A 29 8.02 -6.01 -8.07
N PRO A 30 8.58 -4.89 -7.60
CA PRO A 30 9.98 -4.83 -7.20
C PRO A 30 10.34 -5.91 -6.16
N PRO A 31 11.59 -6.41 -6.19
CA PRO A 31 12.08 -7.27 -5.12
C PRO A 31 12.00 -6.53 -3.78
N GLY A 32 11.54 -7.21 -2.75
CA GLY A 32 11.37 -6.64 -1.41
C GLY A 32 10.11 -5.81 -1.20
N ALA A 33 9.24 -5.64 -2.21
CA ALA A 33 7.94 -4.97 -2.04
C ALA A 33 7.07 -5.69 -0.99
N ARG A 34 6.42 -4.90 -0.14
CA ARG A 34 5.54 -5.31 0.97
C ARG A 34 4.17 -4.66 0.83
N GLU A 35 3.21 -5.18 1.59
CA GLU A 35 1.90 -4.55 1.72
C GLU A 35 2.02 -3.13 2.24
N GLY A 36 1.25 -2.22 1.65
CA GLY A 36 1.32 -0.78 1.92
C GLY A 36 2.31 -0.02 1.05
N ASP A 37 3.29 -0.68 0.42
CA ASP A 37 4.30 0.01 -0.37
C ASP A 37 3.70 0.68 -1.60
N VAL A 38 4.21 1.89 -1.87
CA VAL A 38 3.90 2.65 -3.09
C VAL A 38 4.99 2.38 -4.12
N ILE A 39 4.56 2.03 -5.33
CA ILE A 39 5.42 1.77 -6.48
C ILE A 39 5.12 2.81 -7.56
N VAL A 40 6.17 3.48 -8.02
CA VAL A 40 6.14 4.49 -9.09
C VAL A 40 7.15 4.06 -10.15
N ASP A 41 6.72 4.01 -11.41
CA ASP A 41 7.56 3.63 -12.55
C ASP A 41 8.38 2.34 -12.34
N GLY A 42 7.74 1.34 -11.70
CA GLY A 42 8.34 0.03 -11.42
C GLY A 42 9.37 0.03 -10.28
N ARG A 43 9.44 1.08 -9.46
CA ARG A 43 10.35 1.19 -8.31
C ARG A 43 9.60 1.48 -7.03
N LEU A 44 10.14 1.00 -5.90
CA LEU A 44 9.63 1.35 -4.58
C LEU A 44 9.88 2.85 -4.31
N ASP A 45 8.85 3.52 -3.81
CA ASP A 45 8.89 4.91 -3.40
C ASP A 45 8.64 4.98 -1.87
N PRO A 46 9.70 4.94 -1.06
CA PRO A 46 9.58 4.94 0.40
C PRO A 46 9.02 6.25 0.93
N GLU A 47 9.31 7.37 0.27
CA GLU A 47 8.85 8.69 0.69
C GLU A 47 7.34 8.81 0.53
N ARG A 48 6.79 8.42 -0.64
CA ARG A 48 5.34 8.38 -0.85
C ARG A 48 4.65 7.34 0.04
N THR A 49 5.30 6.21 0.30
CA THR A 49 4.77 5.19 1.22
C THR A 49 4.55 5.79 2.60
N GLU A 50 5.55 6.52 3.12
CA GLU A 50 5.48 7.15 4.42
C GLU A 50 4.49 8.32 4.47
N GLN A 51 4.45 9.15 3.42
CA GLN A 51 3.45 10.22 3.31
C GLN A 51 2.02 9.67 3.37
N LEU A 52 1.75 8.58 2.64
CA LEU A 52 0.44 7.95 2.64
C LEU A 52 0.11 7.30 3.99
N ARG A 53 1.08 6.66 4.65
CA ARG A 53 0.90 6.16 6.03
C ARG A 53 0.45 7.27 6.97
N ARG A 54 1.14 8.42 6.97
CA ARG A 54 0.80 9.58 7.79
C ARG A 54 -0.57 10.15 7.45
N GLU A 55 -0.91 10.23 6.17
CA GLU A 55 -2.23 10.68 5.74
C GLU A 55 -3.34 9.77 6.25
N VAL A 56 -3.18 8.45 6.10
CA VAL A 56 -4.13 7.46 6.61
C VAL A 56 -4.23 7.55 8.13
N ALA A 57 -3.11 7.66 8.86
CA ALA A 57 -3.10 7.82 10.31
C ALA A 57 -3.89 9.07 10.74
N ARG A 58 -3.65 10.22 10.09
CA ARG A 58 -4.39 11.47 10.36
C ARG A 58 -5.89 11.30 10.10
N LYS A 59 -6.28 10.70 8.97
CA LYS A 59 -7.70 10.48 8.63
C LYS A 59 -8.38 9.52 9.59
N ARG A 60 -7.70 8.43 10.00
CA ARG A 60 -8.23 7.48 10.98
C ARG A 60 -8.44 8.13 12.33
N ALA A 61 -7.49 8.94 12.80
CA ALA A 61 -7.63 9.72 14.02
C ALA A 61 -8.82 10.69 13.95
N ALA A 62 -8.98 11.40 12.83
CA ALA A 62 -10.10 12.32 12.62
C ALA A 62 -11.47 11.62 12.58
N LEU A 63 -11.53 10.40 12.04
CA LEU A 63 -12.75 9.61 11.90
C LEU A 63 -13.00 8.65 13.07
N ALA A 64 -12.18 8.70 14.13
CA ALA A 64 -12.21 7.77 15.26
C ALA A 64 -12.23 6.28 14.84
N VAL A 65 -11.59 5.95 13.72
CA VAL A 65 -11.51 4.57 13.22
C VAL A 65 -10.47 3.84 14.05
N PRO A 66 -10.85 2.82 14.86
CA PRO A 66 -9.92 2.09 15.68
C PRO A 66 -8.85 1.41 14.82
N LEU A 67 -7.63 1.33 15.35
CA LEU A 67 -6.60 0.48 14.76
C LEU A 67 -7.01 -0.98 14.99
N PRO A 68 -6.93 -1.86 13.97
CA PRO A 68 -7.08 -3.28 14.20
C PRO A 68 -5.98 -3.74 15.18
N PRO A 69 -6.28 -4.72 16.04
CA PRO A 69 -5.29 -5.25 16.97
C PRO A 69 -4.05 -5.75 16.20
N GLY A 70 -2.86 -5.37 16.68
CA GLY A 70 -1.57 -5.78 16.11
C GLY A 70 -0.95 -4.82 15.09
N LEU A 71 -1.53 -3.63 14.88
CA LEU A 71 -0.99 -2.62 13.95
C LEU A 71 -0.46 -1.42 14.75
N GLU A 72 0.85 -1.43 15.05
CA GLU A 72 1.55 -0.28 15.65
C GLU A 72 2.00 0.68 14.53
N LEU A 73 1.72 1.98 14.71
CA LEU A 73 2.07 3.06 13.78
C LEU A 73 3.45 3.63 14.11
#